data_AF-A0A379IG45-F1
#
_entry.id   AF-A0A379IG45-F1
#
_cell.length_a   1.000
_cell.length_b   1.000
_cell.length_c   1.000
_cell.angle_alpha   90.00
_cell.angle_beta   90.00
_cell.angle_gamma   90.00
#
_symmetry.space_group_name_H-M   'P 1'
#
loop_
_entity.id
_entity.type
_entity.pdbx_description
1 polymer ?
#
loop_
_entity_poly.entity_id
_entity_poly.type
_entity_poly.pdbx_seq_one_letter_code
_entity_poly.pdbx_strand_id
1 'polypeptide(L)'
;MDKMNPLQACITQLAVDGICAGDLSSAVMQAFPDLCNAQYQSTLLGLQEVDSLMGQEVGGKWCYTSIDKTDPDYPHPEYSAEFAEKIIAASCGEFVEISADDLIAQLDDMLAKIRAKNPNAGS
;
A
#
# COMPACT_ATOMS: atom_id res chain seq x y z
N MET A 1 -26.38 -7.77 -1.91
CA MET A 1 -25.53 -8.55 -1.00
C MET A 1 -24.88 -9.62 -1.85
N ASP A 2 -23.73 -9.30 -2.43
CA ASP A 2 -22.97 -10.29 -3.20
C ASP A 2 -22.66 -11.47 -2.29
N LYS A 3 -23.02 -12.68 -2.74
CA LYS A 3 -22.74 -13.90 -2.00
C LYS A 3 -21.22 -14.02 -1.88
N MET A 4 -20.73 -13.86 -0.65
CA MET A 4 -19.32 -14.05 -0.35
C MET A 4 -18.91 -15.47 -0.78
N ASN A 5 -17.87 -15.57 -1.60
CA ASN A 5 -17.35 -16.85 -2.05
C ASN A 5 -16.84 -17.65 -0.83
N PRO A 6 -16.98 -18.99 -0.79
CA PRO A 6 -16.38 -19.84 0.25
C PRO A 6 -14.96 -19.47 0.68
N LEU A 7 -14.10 -19.09 -0.28
CA LEU A 7 -12.72 -18.66 0.02
C LEU A 7 -12.69 -17.33 0.80
N GLN A 8 -13.50 -16.36 0.38
CA GLN A 8 -13.62 -15.06 1.05
C GLN A 8 -14.18 -15.20 2.47
N ALA A 9 -15.19 -16.06 2.64
CA ALA A 9 -15.74 -16.41 3.95
C ALA A 9 -14.70 -17.07 4.87
N CYS A 10 -13.89 -17.97 4.33
CA CYS A 10 -12.81 -18.59 5.09
C CYS A 10 -11.76 -17.57 5.54
N ILE A 11 -11.28 -16.70 4.64
CA ILE A 11 -10.28 -15.68 4.95
C ILE A 11 -10.78 -14.72 6.02
N THR A 12 -11.99 -14.18 5.86
CA THR A 12 -12.59 -13.24 6.82
C THR A 12 -12.80 -13.89 8.19
N GLN A 13 -13.29 -15.14 8.23
CA GLN A 13 -13.48 -15.86 9.48
C GLN A 13 -12.17 -16.14 10.23
N LEU A 14 -11.09 -16.46 9.51
CA LEU A 14 -9.77 -16.66 10.11
C LEU A 14 -9.13 -15.36 10.61
N ALA A 15 -9.55 -14.22 10.07
CA ALA A 15 -8.99 -12.91 10.38
C ALA A 15 -9.77 -12.16 11.48
N VAL A 16 -10.81 -12.75 12.09
CA VAL A 16 -11.66 -12.07 13.11
C VAL A 16 -10.84 -11.43 14.23
N ASP A 17 -9.92 -12.19 14.82
CA ASP A 17 -9.07 -11.72 15.92
C ASP A 17 -7.70 -11.19 15.46
N GLY A 18 -7.49 -11.07 14.14
CA GLY A 18 -6.20 -10.81 13.55
C GLY A 18 -5.33 -12.07 13.41
N ILE A 19 -4.70 -12.24 12.25
CA ILE A 19 -3.87 -13.40 11.93
C ILE A 19 -2.65 -12.98 11.12
N CYS A 20 -1.47 -13.55 11.43
CA CYS A 20 -0.27 -13.30 10.65
C CYS A 20 -0.42 -13.83 9.21
N ALA A 21 0.15 -13.13 8.23
CA ALA A 21 0.05 -13.48 6.82
C ALA A 21 0.48 -14.92 6.50
N GLY A 22 1.58 -15.37 7.12
CA GLY A 22 2.08 -16.74 6.94
C GLY A 22 1.13 -17.80 7.50
N ASP A 23 0.53 -17.53 8.65
CA ASP A 23 -0.42 -18.45 9.30
C ASP A 23 -1.75 -18.49 8.54
N LEU A 24 -2.22 -17.33 8.06
CA LEU A 24 -3.40 -17.23 7.22
C LEU A 24 -3.21 -17.99 5.90
N SER A 25 -2.09 -17.77 5.22
CA SER A 25 -1.79 -18.45 3.96
C SER A 25 -1.74 -19.96 4.16
N SER A 26 -1.10 -20.42 5.24
CA SER A 26 -1.01 -21.85 5.57
C SER A 26 -2.38 -22.45 5.85
N ALA A 27 -3.21 -21.79 6.67
CA ALA A 27 -4.55 -22.26 7.03
C ALA A 27 -5.48 -22.30 5.81
N VAL A 28 -5.43 -21.28 4.96
CA VAL A 28 -6.25 -21.19 3.75
C VAL A 28 -5.83 -22.24 2.71
N MET A 29 -4.52 -22.44 2.50
CA MET A 29 -4.02 -23.48 1.58
C MET A 29 -4.31 -24.90 2.09
N GLN A 30 -4.39 -25.11 3.41
CA GLN A 30 -4.86 -26.39 3.97
C GLN A 30 -6.35 -26.63 3.73
N ALA A 31 -7.17 -25.58 3.83
CA ALA A 31 -8.62 -25.68 3.59
C ALA A 31 -8.96 -25.78 2.08
N PHE A 32 -8.11 -25.19 1.22
CA PHE A 32 -8.27 -25.17 -0.23
C PHE A 32 -6.98 -25.63 -0.92
N PRO A 33 -6.71 -26.96 -0.97
CA PRO A 33 -5.45 -27.49 -1.48
C PRO A 33 -5.21 -27.22 -2.97
N ASP A 34 -6.29 -27.00 -3.75
CA ASP A 34 -6.20 -26.67 -5.17
C ASP A 34 -6.04 -25.16 -5.44
N LEU A 35 -5.99 -24.34 -4.39
CA LEU A 35 -5.88 -22.89 -4.52
C LEU A 35 -4.47 -22.49 -4.93
N CYS A 36 -4.35 -21.77 -6.04
CA CYS A 36 -3.05 -21.21 -6.42
C CYS A 36 -2.79 -19.88 -5.70
N ASN A 37 -1.51 -19.55 -5.51
CA ASN A 37 -1.13 -18.33 -4.78
C ASN A 37 -1.69 -17.05 -5.45
N ALA A 38 -1.76 -17.00 -6.79
CA ALA A 38 -2.34 -15.85 -7.48
C ALA A 38 -3.81 -15.63 -7.12
N GLN A 39 -4.62 -16.69 -7.07
CA GLN A 39 -6.03 -16.61 -6.66
C GLN A 39 -6.18 -16.19 -5.20
N TYR A 40 -5.33 -16.70 -4.31
CA TYR A 40 -5.29 -16.28 -2.91
C TYR A 40 -5.01 -14.77 -2.78
N GLN A 41 -3.96 -14.27 -3.43
CA GLN A 41 -3.59 -12.86 -3.40
C GLN A 41 -4.66 -11.96 -4.02
N SER A 42 -5.24 -12.37 -5.16
CA SER A 42 -6.35 -11.63 -5.77
C SER A 42 -7.58 -11.59 -4.86
N THR A 43 -7.83 -12.66 -4.09
CA THR A 43 -8.95 -12.69 -3.14
C THR A 43 -8.71 -11.79 -1.93
N LEU A 44 -7.48 -11.75 -1.41
CA LEU A 44 -7.09 -10.83 -0.36
C LEU A 44 -7.28 -9.38 -0.81
N LEU A 45 -6.77 -9.02 -1.99
CA LEU A 45 -6.91 -7.67 -2.54
C LEU A 45 -8.38 -7.29 -2.70
N GLY A 46 -9.19 -8.16 -3.30
CA GLY A 46 -10.63 -7.89 -3.48
C GLY A 46 -11.38 -7.74 -2.15
N LEU A 47 -10.96 -8.42 -1.07
CA LEU A 47 -11.52 -8.23 0.27
C LEU A 47 -11.10 -6.91 0.91
N GLN A 48 -9.90 -6.42 0.61
CA GLN A 48 -9.44 -5.11 1.07
C GLN A 48 -10.15 -3.97 0.33
N GLU A 49 -10.39 -4.12 -0.98
CA GLU A 49 -11.09 -3.12 -1.80
C GLU A 49 -12.55 -2.89 -1.38
N VAL A 50 -13.21 -3.91 -0.82
CA VAL A 50 -14.58 -3.80 -0.29
C VAL A 50 -14.63 -3.45 1.21
N ASP A 51 -13.49 -3.13 1.81
CA ASP A 51 -13.23 -2.96 3.25
C ASP A 51 -13.82 -4.09 4.11
N SER A 52 -13.67 -5.35 3.69
CA SER A 52 -13.99 -6.52 4.51
C SER A 52 -12.76 -7.05 5.27
N LEU A 53 -11.55 -6.62 4.87
CA LEU A 53 -10.28 -7.06 5.43
C LEU A 53 -9.30 -5.90 5.48
N MET A 54 -8.57 -5.76 6.58
CA MET A 54 -7.48 -4.80 6.75
C MET A 54 -6.16 -5.56 6.83
N GLY A 55 -5.13 -5.08 6.11
CA GLY A 55 -3.76 -5.55 6.26
C GLY A 55 -2.93 -4.50 6.98
N GLN A 56 -2.21 -4.89 8.03
CA GLN A 56 -1.37 -3.97 8.81
C GLN A 56 -0.12 -4.66 9.35
N GLU A 57 0.91 -3.87 9.64
CA GLU A 57 2.12 -4.37 10.30
C GLU A 57 1.99 -4.25 11.82
N VAL A 58 2.08 -5.37 12.54
CA VAL A 58 2.04 -5.44 14.00
C VAL A 58 3.33 -6.09 14.49
N GLY A 59 4.19 -5.32 15.18
CA GLY A 59 5.43 -5.84 15.75
C GLY A 59 6.40 -6.44 14.72
N GLY A 60 6.52 -5.83 13.54
CA GLY A 60 7.40 -6.31 12.47
C GLY A 60 6.83 -7.44 11.62
N LYS A 61 5.55 -7.78 11.79
CA LYS A 61 4.88 -8.85 11.05
C LYS A 61 3.64 -8.32 10.36
N TRP A 62 3.44 -8.74 9.11
CA TRP A 62 2.20 -8.45 8.39
C TRP A 62 1.06 -9.33 8.92
N CYS A 63 -0.03 -8.69 9.33
CA CYS A 63 -1.23 -9.32 9.88
C CYS A 63 -2.46 -8.84 9.12
N TYR A 64 -3.46 -9.72 9.02
CA TYR A 64 -4.77 -9.39 8.46
C TYR A 64 -5.83 -9.47 9.55
N THR A 65 -6.71 -8.49 9.59
CA THR A 65 -7.85 -8.43 10.53
C THR A 65 -9.13 -8.19 9.74
N SER A 66 -10.20 -8.93 10.05
CA SER A 66 -11.50 -8.69 9.41
C SER A 66 -12.09 -7.39 9.89
N ILE A 67 -12.72 -6.65 8.99
CA ILE A 67 -13.37 -5.41 9.32
C ILE A 67 -14.84 -5.68 9.66
N ASP A 68 -15.25 -5.37 10.88
CA ASP A 68 -16.66 -5.21 11.23
C ASP A 68 -17.02 -3.73 11.20
N LYS A 69 -17.75 -3.30 10.16
CA LYS A 69 -18.21 -1.90 10.01
C LYS A 69 -19.25 -1.50 11.07
N THR A 70 -19.74 -2.44 11.86
CA THR A 70 -20.66 -2.19 12.97
C THR A 70 -19.93 -2.01 14.30
N ASP A 71 -18.61 -2.24 14.33
CA ASP A 71 -17.77 -2.03 15.50
C ASP A 71 -17.57 -0.52 15.77
N PRO A 72 -17.90 -0.01 16.98
CA PRO A 72 -17.66 1.38 17.34
C PRO A 72 -16.18 1.77 17.38
N ASP A 73 -15.27 0.80 17.51
CA ASP A 73 -13.82 1.01 17.49
C ASP A 73 -13.23 0.93 16.07
N TYR A 74 -14.07 0.78 15.03
CA TYR A 74 -13.59 0.79 13.65
C TYR A 74 -12.86 2.11 13.36
N PRO A 75 -11.54 2.09 13.12
CA PRO A 75 -10.80 3.30 12.83
C PRO A 75 -11.25 3.77 11.45
N HIS A 76 -12.07 4.82 11.41
CA HIS A 76 -12.27 5.56 10.17
C HIS A 76 -10.88 5.98 9.67
N PRO A 77 -10.51 5.68 8.41
CA PRO A 77 -9.22 6.11 7.89
C PRO A 77 -9.11 7.62 8.06
N GLU A 78 -8.12 8.07 8.83
CA GLU A 78 -7.85 9.50 9.09
C GLU A 78 -7.40 10.25 7.82
N TYR A 79 -7.27 9.55 6.69
CA TYR A 79 -6.87 10.09 5.40
C TYR A 79 -8.08 10.60 4.64
N SER A 80 -8.04 11.87 4.22
CA SER A 80 -9.07 12.42 3.33
C SER A 80 -9.04 11.72 1.97
N ALA A 81 -10.21 11.48 1.39
CA ALA A 81 -10.34 10.93 0.04
C ALA A 81 -9.53 11.74 -0.99
N GLU A 82 -9.49 13.07 -0.81
CA GLU A 82 -8.71 14.00 -1.64
C GLU A 82 -7.19 13.72 -1.62
N PHE A 83 -6.66 13.17 -0.52
CA PHE A 83 -5.24 12.81 -0.42
C PHE A 83 -4.94 11.49 -1.15
N ALA A 84 -5.83 10.50 -1.02
CA ALA A 84 -5.71 9.24 -1.75
C ALA A 84 -5.75 9.46 -3.27
N GLU A 85 -6.64 10.34 -3.75
CA GLU A 85 -6.71 10.71 -5.17
C GLU A 85 -5.42 11.35 -5.69
N LYS A 86 -4.72 12.16 -4.87
CA LYS A 86 -3.42 12.76 -5.24
C LYS A 86 -2.31 11.72 -5.40
N ILE A 87 -2.33 10.66 -4.60
CA ILE A 87 -1.37 9.55 -4.71
C ILE A 87 -1.64 8.75 -6.00
N ILE A 88 -2.91 8.43 -6.27
CA ILE A 88 -3.30 7.67 -7.47
C ILE A 88 -2.99 8.47 -8.74
N ALA A 89 -3.31 9.77 -8.75
CA ALA A 89 -3.01 10.65 -9.88
C ALA A 89 -1.51 10.77 -10.19
N ALA A 90 -0.64 10.72 -9.16
CA ALA A 90 0.82 10.74 -9.35
C ALA A 90 1.37 9.44 -9.97
N SER A 91 0.65 8.31 -9.85
CA SER A 91 1.07 7.02 -10.40
C SER A 91 0.72 6.80 -11.89
N CYS A 92 -0.14 7.67 -12.47
CA CYS A 92 -0.53 7.63 -13.88
C CYS A 92 0.13 8.72 -14.74
N GLY A 93 1.16 9.40 -14.23
CA GLY A 93 1.99 10.30 -15.02
C GLY A 93 2.91 9.51 -15.96
N GLU A 94 3.13 10.02 -17.17
CA GLU A 94 4.19 9.56 -18.06
C GLU A 94 5.52 9.72 -17.32
N PHE A 95 6.26 8.62 -17.14
CA PHE A 95 7.60 8.67 -16.56
C PHE A 95 8.51 9.40 -17.54
N VAL A 96 8.72 10.69 -17.32
CA VAL A 96 9.71 11.45 -18.08
C VAL A 96 11.08 11.06 -17.55
N GLU A 97 11.84 10.36 -18.36
CA GLU A 97 13.26 10.10 -18.10
C GLU A 97 13.99 11.44 -18.11
N ILE A 98 14.44 11.87 -16.93
CA ILE A 98 15.27 13.06 -16.80
C ILE A 98 16.72 12.60 -16.93
N SER A 99 17.44 13.15 -17.91
CA SER A 99 18.87 12.92 -18.08
C SER A 99 19.62 13.36 -16.82
N ALA A 100 20.48 12.49 -16.30
CA ALA A 100 21.37 12.84 -15.19
C ALA A 100 22.27 14.03 -15.54
N ASP A 101 22.68 14.15 -16.81
CA ASP A 101 23.51 15.25 -17.29
C ASP A 101 22.77 16.60 -17.24
N ASP A 102 21.45 16.61 -17.52
CA ASP A 102 20.64 17.82 -17.46
C ASP A 102 20.43 18.30 -16.02
N LEU A 103 20.34 17.37 -15.07
CA LEU A 103 20.29 17.68 -13.64
C LEU A 103 21.64 18.23 -13.14
N ILE A 104 22.75 17.66 -13.59
CA ILE A 104 24.10 18.14 -13.26
C ILE A 104 24.31 19.55 -13.82
N ALA A 105 23.92 19.80 -15.07
CA ALA A 105 24.04 21.12 -15.69
C ALA A 105 23.20 22.18 -14.97
N GLN A 106 21.97 21.85 -14.54
CA GLN A 106 21.15 22.74 -13.73
C GLN A 106 21.78 23.05 -12.37
N LEU A 107 22.39 22.05 -11.74
CA LEU A 107 23.09 22.23 -10.47
C LEU A 107 24.31 23.16 -10.63
N ASP A 108 25.08 22.98 -11.68
CA ASP A 108 26.23 23.84 -12.01
C ASP A 108 25.81 25.28 -12.28
N ASP A 109 24.72 25.50 -13.00
CA ASP A 109 24.14 26.83 -13.23
C ASP A 109 23.67 27.50 -11.93
N MET A 110 23.08 26.73 -11.02
CA MET A 110 22.68 27.22 -9.70
C MET A 110 23.91 27.59 -8.85
N LEU A 111 24.94 26.74 -8.85
CA LEU A 111 26.19 27.00 -8.13
C LEU A 111 26.93 28.20 -8.71
N ALA A 112 26.95 28.36 -10.04
CA ALA A 112 27.53 29.52 -10.71
C ALA A 112 26.81 30.82 -10.33
N LYS A 113 25.47 30.81 -10.27
CA LYS A 113 24.68 31.96 -9.81
C LYS A 113 24.96 32.31 -8.35
N ILE A 114 25.15 31.32 -7.48
CA ILE A 114 25.51 31.54 -6.07
C ILE A 114 26.92 32.14 -5.96
N ARG A 115 27.89 31.62 -6.72
CA ARG A 115 29.28 32.12 -6.74
C ARG A 115 29.38 33.53 -7.32
N ALA A 116 28.61 33.83 -8.38
CA ALA A 116 28.53 35.18 -8.94
C ALA A 116 27.86 36.18 -7.99
N LYS A 117 26.95 35.72 -7.13
CA LYS A 117 26.27 36.55 -6.13
C LYS A 117 27.12 36.82 -4.87
N ASN A 118 28.11 35.96 -4.57
CA ASN A 118 29.07 36.15 -3.48
C ASN A 118 30.52 36.07 -4.00
N PRO A 119 31.06 37.15 -4.60
CA PRO A 119 32.44 37.16 -5.09
C PRO A 119 33.52 37.16 -3.99
N ASN A 120 33.16 37.20 -2.69
CA ASN A 120 34.08 37.28 -1.55
C ASN A 120 33.87 36.14 -0.53
N ALA A 121 33.82 34.88 -0.98
CA ALA A 121 33.87 33.71 -0.10
C ALA A 121 34.89 32.69 -0.62
N GLY A 122 36.16 33.11 -0.69
CA GLY A 122 37.30 32.29 -1.07
C GLY A 122 38.46 33.20 -1.42
N SER A 123 39.52 33.17 -0.60
CA SER A 123 40.74 33.99 -0.70
C SER A 123 41.36 34.07 -2.09
#